data_AF-D2Q7T3-F1
#
_entry.id   AF-D2Q7T3-F1
#
_cell.length_a   1.000
_cell.length_b   1.000
_cell.length_c   1.000
_cell.angle_alpha   90.00
_cell.angle_beta   90.00
_cell.angle_gamma   90.00
#
_symmetry.space_group_name_H-M   'P 1'
#
loop_
_entity.id
_entity.type
_entity.pdbx_description
1 polymer ?
#
loop_
_entity_poly.entity_id
_entity_poly.type
_entity_poly.pdbx_seq_one_letter_code
_entity_poly.pdbx_strand_id
1 'polypeptide(L)'
;MMPERTEIISGHGGGPIAVWWRRFAAKHRLIAQFVMFYAFSLFVTILQYVMLTFLPNLFYANTNWCDIPCQLIHLTLGPVDTYVFDYPVTGDATGGMGYFAAFAITLFMAQCVNFPMQRNITFKSHGNVWFQIAWYVVAFVLITIVCSFLMGLYVPLCKRFFAPAVYNILITVINGGVQMVIYFPIYKIIFPEGEAK
;
A
#
# COMPACT_ATOMS: atom_id res chain seq x y z
N MET A 1 -51.10 -15.93 -23.76
CA MET A 1 -50.93 -14.47 -23.97
C MET A 1 -50.40 -13.90 -22.66
N MET A 2 -49.07 -13.77 -22.55
CA MET A 2 -48.33 -13.26 -21.38
C MET A 2 -47.16 -12.42 -21.93
N PRO A 3 -46.61 -11.45 -21.19
CA PRO A 3 -47.27 -10.48 -20.30
C PRO A 3 -46.79 -9.03 -20.58
N GLU A 4 -47.64 -8.04 -20.29
CA GLU A 4 -47.22 -6.66 -20.08
C GLU A 4 -46.64 -6.57 -18.65
N ARG A 5 -45.31 -6.59 -18.52
CA ARG A 5 -44.62 -6.20 -17.28
C ARG A 5 -43.63 -5.10 -17.62
N THR A 6 -44.16 -3.92 -17.85
CA THR A 6 -43.44 -2.65 -17.77
C THR A 6 -43.17 -2.37 -16.29
N GLU A 7 -42.30 -3.18 -15.68
CA GLU A 7 -41.69 -2.83 -14.39
C GLU A 7 -40.71 -1.70 -14.67
N ILE A 8 -41.27 -0.50 -14.56
CA ILE A 8 -40.62 0.74 -14.20
C ILE A 8 -39.48 0.39 -13.22
N ILE A 9 -38.24 0.52 -13.69
CA ILE A 9 -37.04 0.46 -12.87
C ILE A 9 -37.03 1.72 -12.01
N SER A 10 -37.89 1.69 -10.99
CA SER A 10 -38.02 2.68 -9.94
C SER A 10 -36.93 2.40 -8.92
N GLY A 11 -35.95 3.30 -8.89
CA GLY A 11 -35.22 3.68 -7.69
C GLY A 11 -34.00 2.84 -7.36
N HIS A 12 -32.81 3.34 -7.72
CA HIS A 12 -31.59 3.25 -6.89
C HIS A 12 -30.80 4.55 -7.07
N GLY A 13 -30.88 5.41 -6.04
CA GLY A 13 -30.41 6.79 -6.01
C GLY A 13 -28.93 6.96 -6.30
N GLY A 14 -28.64 7.58 -7.45
CA GLY A 14 -27.34 8.15 -7.75
C GLY A 14 -27.56 9.35 -8.65
N GLY A 15 -26.87 10.46 -8.37
CA GLY A 15 -27.00 11.69 -9.16
C GLY A 15 -26.71 11.47 -10.66
N PRO A 16 -26.96 12.48 -11.52
CA PRO A 16 -26.82 12.38 -12.97
C PRO A 16 -25.48 11.77 -13.41
N ILE A 17 -24.41 12.11 -12.70
CA ILE A 17 -23.03 11.62 -12.90
C ILE A 17 -22.92 10.11 -12.62
N ALA A 18 -23.57 9.60 -11.57
CA ALA A 18 -23.54 8.18 -11.23
C ALA A 18 -24.31 7.33 -12.26
N VAL A 19 -25.43 7.85 -12.78
CA VAL A 19 -26.17 7.19 -13.89
C VAL A 19 -25.34 7.18 -15.16
N TRP A 20 -24.72 8.31 -15.52
CA TRP A 20 -23.82 8.40 -16.66
C TRP A 20 -22.62 7.46 -16.53
N TRP A 21 -21.98 7.43 -15.36
CA TRP A 21 -20.85 6.55 -15.07
C TRP A 21 -21.21 5.08 -15.21
N ARG A 22 -22.38 4.66 -14.70
CA ARG A 22 -22.87 3.27 -14.86
C ARG A 22 -23.02 2.88 -16.34
N ARG A 23 -23.57 3.78 -17.17
CA ARG A 23 -23.70 3.55 -18.62
C ARG A 23 -22.34 3.51 -19.32
N PHE A 24 -21.43 4.42 -18.95
CA PHE A 24 -20.07 4.45 -19.49
C PHE A 24 -19.27 3.19 -19.11
N ALA A 25 -19.31 2.79 -17.84
CA ALA A 25 -18.62 1.60 -17.34
C ALA A 25 -19.15 0.29 -17.96
N ALA A 26 -20.44 0.22 -18.27
CA ALA A 26 -21.02 -0.89 -19.00
C ALA A 26 -20.51 -0.97 -20.45
N LYS A 27 -20.36 0.17 -21.12
CA LYS A 27 -19.88 0.26 -22.51
C LYS A 27 -18.37 0.09 -22.64
N HIS A 28 -17.59 0.61 -21.69
CA HIS A 28 -16.13 0.65 -21.71
C HIS A 28 -15.53 0.04 -20.43
N ARG A 29 -15.78 -1.26 -20.24
CA ARG A 29 -15.45 -1.98 -19.00
C ARG A 29 -13.96 -1.92 -18.60
N LEU A 30 -13.05 -1.94 -19.58
CA LEU A 30 -11.60 -1.87 -19.34
C LEU A 30 -11.19 -0.45 -18.90
N ILE A 31 -11.67 0.57 -19.61
CA ILE A 31 -11.35 1.97 -19.32
C ILE A 31 -11.89 2.36 -17.94
N ALA A 32 -13.12 1.94 -17.60
CA ALA A 32 -13.68 2.20 -16.28
C ALA A 32 -12.88 1.52 -15.15
N GLN A 33 -12.38 0.29 -15.36
CA GLN A 33 -11.49 -0.37 -14.39
C GLN A 33 -10.18 0.41 -14.20
N PHE A 34 -9.57 0.86 -15.30
CA PHE A 34 -8.34 1.64 -15.25
C PHE A 34 -8.53 2.98 -14.53
N VAL A 35 -9.62 3.70 -14.84
CA VAL A 35 -9.92 4.98 -14.18
C VAL A 35 -10.14 4.79 -12.67
N MET A 36 -10.89 3.76 -12.25
CA MET A 36 -11.07 3.49 -10.83
C MET A 36 -9.75 3.10 -10.16
N PHE A 37 -8.95 2.22 -10.79
CA PHE A 37 -7.64 1.84 -10.30
C PHE A 37 -6.72 3.05 -10.10
N TYR A 38 -6.66 3.95 -11.09
CA TYR A 38 -5.87 5.17 -11.02
C TYR A 38 -6.37 6.12 -9.94
N ALA A 39 -7.69 6.35 -9.86
CA ALA A 39 -8.28 7.22 -8.84
C ALA A 39 -8.00 6.72 -7.41
N PHE A 40 -8.17 5.42 -7.16
CA PHE A 40 -7.84 4.83 -5.85
C PHE A 40 -6.34 4.85 -5.56
N SER A 41 -5.50 4.60 -6.56
CA SER A 41 -4.04 4.68 -6.39
C SER A 41 -3.60 6.09 -5.99
N LEU A 42 -4.10 7.13 -6.68
CA LEU A 42 -3.86 8.52 -6.31
C LEU A 42 -4.39 8.84 -4.91
N PHE A 43 -5.58 8.37 -4.57
CA PHE A 43 -6.15 8.56 -3.24
C PHE A 43 -5.24 7.96 -2.15
N VAL A 44 -4.77 6.73 -2.33
CA VAL A 44 -3.84 6.08 -1.39
C VAL A 44 -2.51 6.83 -1.31
N THR A 45 -1.99 7.33 -2.42
CA THR A 45 -0.76 8.15 -2.42
C THR A 45 -0.96 9.46 -1.63
N ILE A 46 -2.06 10.18 -1.88
CA ILE A 46 -2.38 11.41 -1.18
C ILE A 46 -2.62 11.13 0.31
N LEU A 47 -3.35 10.08 0.64
CA LEU A 47 -3.61 9.66 2.02
C LEU A 47 -2.30 9.42 2.76
N GLN A 48 -1.39 8.64 2.17
CA GLN A 48 -0.08 8.39 2.79
C GLN A 48 0.73 9.65 2.96
N TYR A 49 0.76 10.52 1.94
CA TYR A 49 1.49 11.79 2.03
C TYR A 49 0.95 12.68 3.14
N VAL A 50 -0.37 12.84 3.22
CA VAL A 50 -1.04 13.59 4.30
C VAL A 50 -0.71 12.97 5.65
N MET A 51 -0.85 11.65 5.79
CA MET A 51 -0.59 10.98 7.06
C MET A 51 0.87 11.14 7.51
N LEU A 52 1.85 10.93 6.63
CA LEU A 52 3.27 11.12 6.97
C LEU A 52 3.63 12.58 7.22
N THR A 53 2.86 13.53 6.68
CA THR A 53 3.08 14.96 6.97
C THR A 53 2.57 15.34 8.37
N PHE A 54 1.44 14.76 8.82
CA PHE A 54 0.79 15.19 10.07
C PHE A 54 1.00 14.24 11.25
N LEU A 55 0.96 12.91 11.08
CA LEU A 55 1.05 11.96 12.19
C LEU A 55 2.36 12.05 12.99
N PRO A 56 3.55 12.15 12.36
CA PRO A 56 4.78 12.26 13.13
C PRO A 56 4.80 13.53 13.99
N ASN A 57 4.34 14.66 13.43
CA ASN A 57 4.23 15.92 14.16
C ASN A 57 3.21 15.83 15.30
N LEU A 58 2.11 15.11 15.09
CA LEU A 58 1.12 14.86 16.14
C LEU A 58 1.73 14.06 17.29
N PHE A 59 2.49 13.00 17.01
CA PHE A 59 3.17 12.23 18.05
C PHE A 59 4.23 13.07 18.76
N TYR A 60 5.07 13.78 18.02
CA TYR A 60 6.10 14.65 18.60
C TYR A 60 5.51 15.70 19.56
N ALA A 61 4.36 16.29 19.21
CA ALA A 61 3.73 17.32 20.04
C ALA A 61 2.99 16.78 21.28
N ASN A 62 2.58 15.51 21.27
CA ASN A 62 1.68 14.95 22.29
C ASN A 62 2.26 13.78 23.08
N THR A 63 3.40 13.21 22.66
CA THR A 63 4.05 12.06 23.30
C THR A 63 5.57 12.19 23.27
N ASN A 64 6.26 11.51 24.20
CA ASN A 64 7.73 11.44 24.21
C ASN A 64 8.26 10.31 23.33
N TRP A 65 7.45 9.79 22.38
CA TRP A 65 7.84 8.62 21.59
C TRP A 65 8.96 8.91 20.58
N CYS A 66 9.09 10.16 20.13
CA CYS A 66 10.19 10.57 19.25
C CYS A 66 11.55 10.59 19.97
N ASP A 67 11.56 10.67 21.30
CA ASP A 67 12.78 10.63 22.12
C ASP A 67 13.23 9.20 22.45
N ILE A 68 12.44 8.19 22.07
CA ILE A 68 12.76 6.78 22.28
C ILE A 68 13.26 6.20 20.95
N PRO A 69 14.52 5.72 20.86
CA PRO A 69 15.01 5.12 19.63
C PRO A 69 14.22 3.85 19.31
N CYS A 70 13.83 3.69 18.05
CA CYS A 70 13.19 2.48 17.55
C CYS A 70 14.14 1.82 16.53
N GLN A 71 15.11 1.09 17.07
CA GLN A 71 16.12 0.37 16.30
C GLN A 71 15.93 -1.12 16.54
N LEU A 72 15.34 -1.81 15.57
CA LEU A 72 14.95 -3.21 15.69
C LEU A 72 15.75 -4.09 14.74
N ILE A 73 16.16 -5.26 15.24
CA ILE A 73 16.92 -6.29 14.51
C ILE A 73 18.24 -5.73 13.98
N HIS A 74 19.26 -5.74 14.84
CA HIS A 74 20.62 -5.34 14.48
C HIS A 74 21.27 -6.38 13.59
N LEU A 75 21.90 -5.92 12.51
CA LEU A 75 22.57 -6.76 11.52
C LEU A 75 23.93 -6.16 11.18
N THR A 76 24.97 -6.97 11.38
CA THR A 76 26.32 -6.67 10.95
C THR A 76 26.66 -7.56 9.75
N LEU A 77 26.67 -6.98 8.56
CA LEU A 77 26.97 -7.64 7.29
C LEU A 77 28.23 -7.03 6.67
N GLY A 78 29.39 -7.53 7.11
CA GLY A 78 30.70 -7.07 6.64
C GLY A 78 30.92 -5.59 6.97
N PRO A 79 31.06 -4.70 5.96
CA PRO A 79 31.25 -3.27 6.20
C PRO A 79 29.95 -2.52 6.57
N VAL A 80 28.79 -3.19 6.49
CA VAL A 80 27.49 -2.57 6.80
C VAL A 80 27.04 -3.01 8.18
N ASP A 81 26.88 -2.03 9.07
CA ASP A 81 26.33 -2.22 10.41
C ASP A 81 25.04 -1.41 10.50
N THR A 82 23.89 -2.08 10.50
CA THR A 82 22.58 -1.44 10.37
C THR A 82 21.49 -2.18 11.12
N TYR A 83 20.36 -1.53 11.35
CA TYR A 83 19.13 -2.17 11.80
C TYR A 83 18.19 -2.42 10.63
N VAL A 84 17.32 -3.43 10.72
CA VAL A 84 16.24 -3.64 9.74
C VAL A 84 15.26 -2.48 9.78
N PHE A 85 14.92 -2.05 10.99
CA PHE A 85 14.16 -0.83 11.23
C PHE A 85 15.08 0.12 11.98
N ASP A 86 15.62 1.12 11.28
CA ASP A 86 16.57 2.07 11.82
C ASP A 86 15.92 3.45 11.98
N TYR A 87 15.27 3.66 13.13
CA TYR A 87 14.65 4.95 13.49
C TYR A 87 15.34 5.52 14.74
N PRO A 88 16.55 6.10 14.59
CA PRO A 88 17.24 6.76 15.69
C PRO A 88 16.49 8.02 16.12
N VAL A 89 16.82 8.53 17.31
CA VAL A 89 16.31 9.83 17.76
C VAL A 89 17.02 10.93 16.97
N THR A 90 16.23 11.79 16.31
CA THR A 90 16.73 12.89 15.48
C THR A 90 16.61 14.26 16.16
N GLY A 91 15.93 14.33 17.30
CA GLY A 91 15.58 15.59 17.98
C GLY A 91 14.35 16.30 17.40
N ASP A 92 13.71 15.71 16.39
CA ASP A 92 12.49 16.21 15.76
C ASP A 92 11.48 15.08 15.49
N ALA A 93 10.38 15.40 14.80
CA ALA A 93 9.32 14.46 14.46
C ALA A 93 9.73 13.35 13.46
N THR A 94 10.94 13.40 12.88
CA THR A 94 11.39 12.48 11.82
C THR A 94 12.13 11.25 12.37
N GLY A 95 12.24 11.12 13.69
CA GLY A 95 12.97 10.05 14.36
C GLY A 95 12.20 9.34 15.46
N GLY A 96 12.86 8.34 16.03
CA GLY A 96 12.38 7.54 17.15
C GLY A 96 11.13 6.71 16.88
N MET A 97 10.55 6.19 17.96
CA MET A 97 9.35 5.36 17.94
C MET A 97 8.12 6.11 17.42
N GLY A 98 8.07 7.44 17.60
CA GLY A 98 6.99 8.27 17.07
C GLY A 98 6.92 8.23 15.54
N TYR A 99 8.04 8.43 14.85
CA TYR A 99 8.07 8.35 13.39
C TYR A 99 7.82 6.91 12.88
N PHE A 100 8.40 5.91 13.55
CA PHE A 100 8.10 4.50 13.24
C PHE A 100 6.60 4.19 13.34
N ALA A 101 5.95 4.61 14.41
CA ALA A 101 4.51 4.41 14.61
C ALA A 101 3.68 5.12 13.53
N ALA A 102 4.03 6.37 13.19
CA ALA A 102 3.37 7.11 12.12
C ALA A 102 3.49 6.39 10.77
N PHE A 103 4.69 5.88 10.46
CA PHE A 103 4.94 5.11 9.25
C PHE A 103 4.14 3.80 9.23
N ALA A 104 4.15 3.03 10.33
CA ALA A 104 3.41 1.78 10.45
C ALA A 104 1.90 1.97 10.29
N ILE A 105 1.32 2.99 10.96
CA ILE A 105 -0.10 3.33 10.84
C ILE A 105 -0.43 3.75 9.40
N THR A 106 0.42 4.55 8.78
CA THR A 106 0.23 4.99 7.39
C THR A 106 0.24 3.82 6.42
N LEU A 107 1.21 2.91 6.54
CA LEU A 107 1.29 1.70 5.73
C LEU A 107 0.06 0.82 5.92
N PHE A 108 -0.37 0.62 7.17
CA PHE A 108 -1.55 -0.18 7.48
C PHE A 108 -2.82 0.39 6.82
N MET A 109 -3.05 1.71 6.93
CA MET A 109 -4.19 2.37 6.30
C MET A 109 -4.14 2.26 4.77
N ALA A 110 -2.95 2.37 4.16
CA ALA A 110 -2.77 2.14 2.72
C ALA A 110 -3.17 0.71 2.33
N GLN A 111 -2.81 -0.29 3.14
CA GLN A 111 -3.22 -1.69 2.91
C GLN A 111 -4.72 -1.90 3.03
N CYS A 112 -5.39 -1.23 3.98
CA CYS A 112 -6.85 -1.29 4.13
C CYS A 112 -7.60 -0.81 2.88
N VAL A 113 -7.00 0.08 2.08
CA VAL A 113 -7.58 0.57 0.82
C VAL A 113 -7.13 -0.27 -0.37
N ASN A 114 -5.85 -0.65 -0.40
CA ASN A 114 -5.27 -1.45 -1.50
C ASN A 114 -5.89 -2.85 -1.58
N PHE A 115 -6.15 -3.50 -0.44
CA PHE A 115 -6.70 -4.86 -0.44
C PHE A 115 -8.09 -4.94 -1.13
N PRO A 116 -9.11 -4.14 -0.74
CA PRO A 116 -10.39 -4.10 -1.45
C PRO A 116 -10.26 -3.76 -2.92
N MET A 117 -9.37 -2.82 -3.27
CA MET A 117 -9.11 -2.42 -4.65
C MET A 117 -8.58 -3.60 -5.48
N GLN A 118 -7.52 -4.26 -5.00
CA GLN A 118 -6.91 -5.39 -5.68
C GLN A 118 -7.89 -6.56 -5.82
N ARG A 119 -8.62 -6.89 -4.76
CA ARG A 119 -9.59 -7.99 -4.78
C ARG A 119 -10.76 -7.73 -5.74
N ASN A 120 -11.38 -6.56 -5.66
CA ASN A 120 -12.66 -6.31 -6.33
C ASN A 120 -12.49 -5.75 -7.76
N ILE A 121 -11.44 -4.98 -8.01
CA ILE A 121 -11.24 -4.30 -9.30
C ILE A 121 -10.20 -5.05 -10.14
N THR A 122 -9.02 -5.32 -9.57
CA THR A 122 -7.88 -5.90 -10.32
C THR A 122 -8.07 -7.39 -10.59
N PHE A 123 -8.28 -8.19 -9.55
CA PHE A 123 -8.33 -9.65 -9.67
C PHE A 123 -9.75 -10.23 -9.70
N LYS A 124 -10.78 -9.43 -9.35
CA LYS A 124 -12.20 -9.84 -9.27
C LYS A 124 -12.38 -11.18 -8.55
N SER A 125 -11.67 -11.38 -7.44
CA SER A 125 -11.67 -12.69 -6.79
C SER A 125 -12.92 -12.90 -5.93
N HIS A 126 -13.57 -14.03 -6.15
CA HIS A 126 -14.72 -14.51 -5.36
C HIS A 126 -14.35 -15.57 -4.32
N GLY A 127 -13.06 -15.87 -4.13
CA GLY A 127 -12.59 -16.84 -3.13
C GLY A 127 -12.83 -16.42 -1.67
N ASN A 128 -12.44 -17.29 -0.74
CA ASN A 128 -12.60 -17.08 0.70
C ASN A 128 -11.84 -15.82 1.16
N VAL A 129 -12.61 -14.81 1.60
CA VAL A 129 -12.09 -13.50 2.02
C VAL A 129 -11.06 -13.62 3.14
N TRP A 130 -11.31 -14.49 4.14
CA TRP A 130 -10.43 -14.63 5.29
C TRP A 130 -9.05 -15.20 4.92
N PHE A 131 -9.01 -16.16 4.01
CA PHE A 131 -7.76 -16.74 3.51
C PHE A 131 -6.96 -15.71 2.71
N GLN A 132 -7.63 -14.92 1.87
CA GLN A 132 -6.99 -13.85 1.08
C GLN A 132 -6.42 -12.76 1.99
N ILE A 133 -7.16 -12.34 3.02
CA ILE A 133 -6.69 -11.37 4.01
C ILE A 133 -5.45 -11.92 4.74
N ALA A 134 -5.49 -13.15 5.22
CA ALA A 134 -4.37 -13.73 5.98
C ALA A 134 -3.06 -13.72 5.18
N TRP A 135 -3.09 -14.20 3.93
CA TRP A 135 -1.91 -14.18 3.07
C TRP A 135 -1.51 -12.79 2.60
N TYR A 136 -2.48 -11.87 2.43
CA TYR A 136 -2.18 -10.48 2.12
C TYR A 136 -1.41 -9.81 3.27
N VAL A 137 -1.81 -10.09 4.52
CA VAL A 137 -1.08 -9.61 5.71
C VAL A 137 0.32 -10.22 5.77
N VAL A 138 0.47 -11.52 5.48
CA VAL A 138 1.80 -12.16 5.39
C VAL A 138 2.67 -11.47 4.33
N ALA A 139 2.14 -11.23 3.13
CA ALA A 139 2.85 -10.51 2.07
C ALA A 139 3.28 -9.11 2.53
N PHE A 140 2.35 -8.37 3.13
CA PHE A 140 2.58 -7.02 3.64
C PHE A 140 3.72 -6.99 4.66
N VAL A 141 3.72 -7.91 5.64
CA VAL A 141 4.79 -7.99 6.65
C VAL A 141 6.13 -8.35 6.01
N LEU A 142 6.17 -9.35 5.13
CA LEU A 142 7.39 -9.76 4.43
C LEU A 142 7.97 -8.62 3.59
N ILE A 143 7.14 -7.93 2.80
CA ILE A 143 7.55 -6.77 2.01
C ILE A 143 8.09 -5.67 2.91
N THR A 144 7.41 -5.37 4.02
CA THR A 144 7.84 -4.32 4.94
C THR A 144 9.22 -4.62 5.52
N ILE A 145 9.45 -5.86 5.97
CA ILE A 145 10.74 -6.29 6.52
C ILE A 145 11.83 -6.24 5.44
N VAL A 146 11.59 -6.82 4.26
CA VAL A 146 12.59 -6.88 3.18
C VAL A 146 12.91 -5.49 2.65
N CYS A 147 11.92 -4.63 2.41
CA CYS A 147 12.14 -3.25 1.97
C CYS A 147 12.91 -2.44 3.02
N SER A 148 12.57 -2.58 4.30
CA SER A 148 13.27 -1.85 5.38
C SER A 148 14.71 -2.33 5.53
N PHE A 149 14.95 -3.64 5.46
CA PHE A 149 16.29 -4.21 5.43
C PHE A 149 17.11 -3.70 4.24
N LEU A 150 16.56 -3.76 3.02
CA LEU A 150 17.24 -3.29 1.83
C LEU A 150 17.54 -1.79 1.92
N MET A 151 16.59 -0.98 2.40
CA MET A 151 16.80 0.46 2.67
C MET A 151 18.04 0.68 3.56
N GLY A 152 18.18 -0.07 4.65
CA GLY A 152 19.36 0.00 5.53
C GLY A 152 20.67 -0.28 4.79
N LEU A 153 20.66 -1.15 3.79
CA LEU A 153 21.85 -1.45 2.98
C LEU A 153 22.14 -0.39 1.91
N TYR A 154 21.15 -0.03 1.09
CA TYR A 154 21.39 0.77 -0.10
C TYR A 154 21.26 2.28 0.12
N VAL A 155 20.46 2.75 1.08
CA VAL A 155 20.30 4.21 1.32
C VAL A 155 21.61 4.88 1.71
N PRO A 156 22.44 4.33 2.64
CA PRO A 156 23.74 4.91 2.97
C PRO A 156 24.67 5.00 1.76
N LEU A 157 24.69 3.95 0.92
CA LEU A 157 25.46 3.94 -0.32
C LEU A 157 24.92 5.01 -1.29
N CYS A 158 23.62 5.10 -1.47
CA CYS A 158 23.02 6.04 -2.41
C CYS A 158 23.24 7.50 -2.02
N LYS A 159 23.14 7.83 -0.73
CA LYS A 159 23.45 9.18 -0.22
C LYS A 159 24.89 9.61 -0.48
N ARG A 160 25.83 8.66 -0.57
CA ARG A 160 27.24 8.93 -0.86
C ARG A 160 27.50 9.22 -2.34
N PHE A 161 26.75 8.60 -3.25
CA PHE A 161 27.04 8.64 -4.69
C PHE A 161 26.05 9.46 -5.52
N PHE A 162 24.83 9.70 -5.01
CA PHE A 162 23.74 10.28 -5.79
C PHE A 162 23.11 11.49 -5.10
N ALA A 163 22.63 12.42 -5.92
CA ALA A 163 21.82 13.54 -5.47
C ALA A 163 20.43 13.05 -4.98
N PRO A 164 19.76 13.82 -4.10
CA PRO A 164 18.45 13.47 -3.53
C PRO A 164 17.38 13.04 -4.53
N ALA A 165 17.24 13.75 -5.64
CA ALA A 165 16.26 13.41 -6.67
C ALA A 165 16.51 12.02 -7.27
N VAL A 166 17.78 11.66 -7.49
CA VAL A 166 18.16 10.40 -8.16
C VAL A 166 17.95 9.23 -7.22
N TYR A 167 18.39 9.31 -5.96
CA TYR A 167 18.22 8.18 -5.06
C TYR A 167 16.75 7.98 -4.63
N ASN A 168 15.92 9.04 -4.57
CA ASN A 168 14.49 8.89 -4.28
C ASN A 168 13.73 8.11 -5.38
N ILE A 169 14.12 8.31 -6.64
CA ILE A 169 13.60 7.51 -7.76
C ILE A 169 14.06 6.05 -7.60
N LEU A 170 15.35 5.84 -7.29
CA LEU A 170 15.91 4.50 -7.10
C LEU A 170 15.20 3.75 -5.95
N ILE A 171 14.95 4.42 -4.82
CA ILE A 171 14.15 3.93 -3.70
C ILE A 171 12.79 3.43 -4.20
N THR A 172 12.10 4.23 -5.01
CA THR A 172 10.75 3.92 -5.49
C THR A 172 10.78 2.69 -6.40
N VAL A 173 11.77 2.60 -7.30
CA VAL A 173 11.95 1.45 -8.19
C VAL A 173 12.27 0.18 -7.41
N ILE A 174 13.18 0.24 -6.44
CA ILE A 174 13.55 -0.92 -5.61
C ILE A 174 12.34 -1.40 -4.80
N ASN A 175 11.65 -0.49 -4.11
CA ASN A 175 10.48 -0.82 -3.31
C ASN A 175 9.34 -1.41 -4.18
N GLY A 176 9.15 -0.88 -5.39
CA GLY A 176 8.20 -1.44 -6.36
C GLY A 176 8.60 -2.83 -6.84
N GLY A 177 9.88 -3.03 -7.16
CA GLY A 177 10.41 -4.32 -7.61
C GLY A 177 10.32 -5.41 -6.54
N VAL A 178 10.68 -5.10 -5.30
CA VAL A 178 10.56 -6.03 -4.16
C VAL A 178 9.10 -6.43 -3.93
N GLN A 179 8.18 -5.46 -3.99
CA GLN A 179 6.75 -5.74 -3.93
C GLN A 179 6.32 -6.71 -5.02
N MET A 180 6.75 -6.50 -6.27
CA MET A 180 6.40 -7.42 -7.37
C MET A 180 6.93 -8.84 -7.12
N VAL A 181 8.19 -8.99 -6.71
CA VAL A 181 8.83 -10.30 -6.47
C VAL A 181 8.16 -11.08 -5.34
N ILE A 182 7.67 -10.40 -4.30
CA ILE A 182 7.02 -11.06 -3.15
C ILE A 182 5.52 -11.28 -3.41
N TYR A 183 4.82 -10.28 -3.96
CA TYR A 183 3.39 -10.42 -4.23
C TYR A 183 3.09 -11.47 -5.29
N PHE A 184 3.94 -11.61 -6.32
CA PHE A 184 3.71 -12.58 -7.40
C PHE A 184 3.54 -14.04 -6.91
N PRO A 185 4.48 -14.65 -6.15
CA PRO A 185 4.32 -16.01 -5.66
C PRO A 185 3.16 -16.11 -4.66
N ILE A 186 2.93 -15.10 -3.83
CA ILE A 186 1.82 -15.11 -2.87
C ILE A 186 0.48 -15.06 -3.59
N TYR A 187 0.31 -14.21 -4.60
CA TYR A 187 -0.90 -14.19 -5.42
C TYR A 187 -1.14 -15.52 -6.12
N LYS A 188 -0.10 -16.25 -6.54
CA LYS A 188 -0.26 -17.60 -7.10
C LYS A 188 -0.77 -18.60 -6.06
N ILE A 189 -0.41 -18.45 -4.78
CA ILE A 189 -0.92 -19.26 -3.67
C ILE A 189 -2.37 -18.88 -3.34
N ILE A 190 -2.69 -17.58 -3.32
CA ILE A 190 -4.01 -17.05 -2.97
C ILE A 190 -5.04 -17.27 -4.09
N PHE A 191 -4.61 -17.08 -5.33
CA PHE A 191 -5.37 -17.22 -6.56
C PHE A 191 -4.67 -18.26 -7.43
N PRO A 192 -4.76 -19.56 -7.10
CA PRO A 192 -4.38 -20.57 -8.06
C PRO A 192 -5.27 -20.34 -9.29
N GLU A 193 -4.68 -19.88 -10.39
CA GLU A 193 -5.35 -19.88 -11.69
C GLU A 193 -5.91 -21.29 -11.85
N GLY A 194 -7.23 -21.39 -11.93
CA GLY A 194 -7.91 -22.67 -11.85
C GLY A 194 -7.29 -23.64 -12.83
N GLU A 195 -6.66 -24.70 -12.32
CA GLU A 195 -6.84 -25.98 -12.97
C GLU A 195 -8.34 -26.20 -12.97
N ALA A 196 -8.92 -26.10 -14.16
CA ALA A 196 -10.26 -26.57 -14.43
C ALA A 196 -10.41 -27.96 -13.80
N LYS A 197 -11.29 -28.07 -12.82
CA LYS A 197 -11.94 -29.31 -12.44
C LYS A 197 -13.43 -29.09 -12.51
#